data_AF-A0A383AGF2-F1
#
_entry.id   AF-A0A383AGF2-F1
#
_cell.length_a   1.000
_cell.length_b   1.000
_cell.length_c   1.000
_cell.angle_alpha   90.00
_cell.angle_beta   90.00
_cell.angle_gamma   90.00
#
_symmetry.space_group_name_H-M   'P 1'
#
loop_
_entity.id
_entity.type
_entity.pdbx_description
1 polymer ?
#
loop_
_entity_poly.entity_id
_entity_poly.type
_entity_poly.pdbx_seq_one_letter_code
_entity_poly.pdbx_strand_id
1 'polypeptide(L)'
;KTVAEHEKTVAEHEKTVAEHEKTVAVHKKTVAELEETVAGNKKSVAEHEKTVSELQEVAVAHEKIVAEYEKLMAADEETDHRKATERLMERLKAGEKLTARDIPLDQILRLNDDLVKVFVQNPNEMDIKTMEVQMESEGLLINILNNPDKPIFKEGSAAELTEYGQVVFNNIAWTIARYDDPLVEVEGHTATSYPGDPGEKWDASTQRAHKAREILMNKGVEETQVIKVAGYADKRPLPKRPPGAGQNNRV
;
A
#
# COMPACT_ATOMS: atom_id res chain seq x y z
N LYS A 1 65.17 -65.25 6.31
CA LYS A 1 64.90 -63.86 6.75
C LYS A 1 63.75 -63.24 5.95
N THR A 2 63.75 -63.39 4.62
CA THR A 2 62.73 -62.86 3.70
C THR A 2 61.31 -63.42 3.88
N VAL A 3 61.14 -64.73 4.14
CA VAL A 3 59.80 -65.34 4.29
C VAL A 3 59.04 -64.82 5.51
N ALA A 4 59.71 -64.72 6.66
CA ALA A 4 59.10 -64.21 7.89
C ALA A 4 58.73 -62.71 7.81
N GLU A 5 59.50 -61.92 7.05
CA GLU A 5 59.16 -60.52 6.77
C GLU A 5 57.92 -60.42 5.88
N HIS A 6 57.80 -61.27 4.85
CA HIS A 6 56.60 -61.35 4.01
C HIS A 6 55.36 -61.83 4.78
N GLU A 7 55.47 -62.83 5.66
CA GLU A 7 54.35 -63.30 6.49
C GLU A 7 53.82 -62.20 7.41
N LYS A 8 54.71 -61.38 7.98
CA LYS A 8 54.33 -60.23 8.80
C LYS A 8 53.55 -59.18 7.99
N THR A 9 54.02 -58.85 6.79
CA THR A 9 53.35 -57.90 5.90
C THR A 9 51.98 -58.42 5.44
N VAL A 10 51.84 -59.74 5.17
CA VAL A 10 50.55 -60.36 4.85
C VAL A 10 49.58 -60.24 6.02
N ALA A 11 50.01 -60.55 7.25
CA ALA A 11 49.17 -60.42 8.44
C ALA A 11 48.74 -58.96 8.72
N GLU A 12 49.62 -57.99 8.46
CA GLU A 12 49.28 -56.56 8.53
C GLU A 12 48.24 -56.17 7.48
N HIS A 13 48.39 -56.63 6.22
CA HIS A 13 47.40 -56.40 5.17
C HIS A 13 46.05 -57.06 5.46
N GLU A 14 46.02 -58.29 5.96
CA GLU A 14 44.79 -58.98 6.36
C GLU A 14 44.03 -58.21 7.44
N LYS A 15 44.75 -57.64 8.41
CA LYS A 15 44.16 -56.78 9.43
C LYS A 15 43.54 -55.51 8.83
N THR A 16 44.26 -54.83 7.92
CA THR A 16 43.75 -53.65 7.23
C THR A 16 42.52 -53.97 6.36
N VAL A 17 42.51 -55.12 5.68
CA VAL A 17 41.34 -55.59 4.91
C VAL A 17 40.15 -55.81 5.83
N ALA A 18 40.34 -56.48 6.97
CA ALA A 18 39.26 -56.71 7.95
C ALA A 18 38.72 -55.40 8.56
N GLU A 19 39.57 -54.38 8.73
CA GLU A 19 39.14 -53.03 9.15
C GLU A 19 38.32 -52.34 8.05
N HIS A 20 38.77 -52.40 6.79
CA HIS A 20 38.02 -51.86 5.65
C HIS A 20 36.68 -52.55 5.44
N GLU A 21 36.59 -53.88 5.60
CA GLU A 21 35.32 -54.61 5.51
C GLU A 21 34.30 -54.13 6.55
N LYS A 22 34.74 -53.88 7.78
CA LYS A 22 33.89 -53.28 8.82
C LYS A 22 33.42 -51.88 8.45
N THR A 23 34.32 -51.05 7.93
CA THR A 23 33.96 -49.70 7.44
C THR A 23 32.95 -49.77 6.30
N VAL A 24 33.12 -50.69 5.34
CA VAL A 24 32.18 -50.89 4.22
C VAL A 24 30.81 -51.35 4.74
N ALA A 25 30.76 -52.24 5.72
CA ALA A 25 29.51 -52.68 6.33
C ALA A 25 28.76 -51.52 7.02
N VAL A 26 29.47 -50.64 7.72
CA VAL A 26 28.89 -49.43 8.33
C VAL A 26 28.34 -48.48 7.26
N HIS A 27 29.12 -48.19 6.21
CA HIS A 27 28.67 -47.34 5.11
C HIS A 27 27.44 -47.91 4.40
N LYS A 28 27.39 -49.23 4.17
CA LYS A 28 26.24 -49.89 3.57
C LYS A 28 24.97 -49.72 4.41
N LYS A 29 25.10 -49.78 5.74
CA LYS A 29 23.98 -49.50 6.66
C LYS A 29 23.51 -48.05 6.58
N THR A 30 24.44 -47.10 6.61
CA THR A 30 24.14 -45.66 6.49
C THR A 30 23.49 -45.32 5.14
N VAL A 31 23.93 -45.94 4.05
CA VAL A 31 23.30 -45.76 2.73
C VAL A 31 21.85 -46.24 2.74
N ALA A 32 21.56 -47.39 3.34
CA ALA A 32 20.18 -47.89 3.45
C ALA A 32 19.27 -46.95 4.28
N GLU A 33 19.78 -46.40 5.39
CA GLU A 33 19.05 -45.42 6.22
C GLU A 33 18.78 -44.11 5.46
N LEU A 34 19.75 -43.64 4.67
CA LEU A 34 19.59 -42.46 3.81
C LEU A 34 18.58 -42.70 2.67
N GLU A 35 18.57 -43.89 2.06
CA GLU A 35 17.60 -44.26 1.03
C GLU A 35 16.16 -44.23 1.57
N GLU A 36 15.94 -44.70 2.80
CA GLU A 36 14.63 -44.65 3.46
C GLU A 36 14.19 -43.20 3.72
N THR A 37 15.10 -42.35 4.19
CA THR A 37 14.82 -40.92 4.43
C THR A 37 14.53 -40.18 3.12
N VAL A 38 15.27 -40.47 2.05
CA VAL A 38 15.01 -39.91 0.71
C VAL A 38 13.64 -40.33 0.20
N ALA A 39 13.22 -41.58 0.44
CA ALA A 39 11.89 -42.04 0.08
C ALA A 39 10.78 -41.29 0.86
N GLY A 40 10.97 -41.08 2.16
CA GLY A 40 10.07 -40.29 3.00
C GLY A 40 9.94 -38.84 2.53
N ASN A 41 11.08 -38.18 2.25
CA ASN A 41 11.09 -36.81 1.76
C ASN A 41 10.41 -36.67 0.39
N LYS A 42 10.60 -37.62 -0.52
CA LYS A 42 9.89 -37.62 -1.82
C LYS A 42 8.37 -37.67 -1.64
N LYS A 43 7.88 -38.44 -0.67
CA LYS A 43 6.44 -38.51 -0.39
C LYS A 43 5.91 -37.18 0.16
N SER A 44 6.62 -36.56 1.10
CA SER A 44 6.25 -35.25 1.65
C SER A 44 6.28 -34.15 0.59
N VAL A 45 7.27 -34.15 -0.32
CA VAL A 45 7.33 -33.22 -1.45
C VAL A 45 6.10 -33.37 -2.35
N ALA A 46 5.70 -34.60 -2.67
CA ALA A 46 4.51 -34.84 -3.49
C ALA A 46 3.21 -34.36 -2.81
N GLU A 47 3.10 -34.52 -1.49
CA GLU A 47 1.97 -33.98 -0.72
C GLU A 47 1.96 -32.44 -0.73
N HIS A 48 3.12 -31.80 -0.55
CA HIS A 48 3.24 -30.34 -0.62
C HIS A 48 2.96 -29.79 -2.03
N GLU A 49 3.43 -30.45 -3.09
CA GLU A 49 3.13 -30.07 -4.48
C GLU A 49 1.62 -30.07 -4.73
N LYS A 50 0.91 -31.07 -4.20
CA LYS A 50 -0.56 -31.13 -4.30
C LYS A 50 -1.22 -29.95 -3.58
N THR A 51 -0.80 -29.64 -2.36
CA THR A 51 -1.35 -28.49 -1.61
C THR A 51 -1.04 -27.15 -2.30
N VAL A 52 0.15 -27.00 -2.88
CA VAL A 52 0.50 -25.80 -3.65
C VAL A 52 -0.40 -25.65 -4.87
N SER A 53 -0.69 -26.74 -5.58
CA SER A 53 -1.63 -26.71 -6.72
C SER A 53 -3.04 -26.29 -6.28
N GLU A 54 -3.54 -26.81 -5.16
CA GLU A 54 -4.86 -26.43 -4.62
C GLU A 54 -4.90 -24.95 -4.20
N LEU A 55 -3.83 -24.43 -3.57
CA LEU A 55 -3.72 -23.01 -3.21
C LEU A 55 -3.61 -22.09 -4.43
N GLN A 56 -2.95 -22.54 -5.51
CA GLN A 56 -2.89 -21.79 -6.77
C GLN A 56 -4.28 -21.63 -7.39
N GLU A 57 -5.12 -22.66 -7.37
CA GLU A 57 -6.50 -22.58 -7.87
C GLU A 57 -7.34 -21.59 -7.05
N VAL A 58 -7.19 -21.58 -5.72
CA VAL A 58 -7.87 -20.63 -4.82
C VAL A 58 -7.38 -19.19 -5.07
N ALA A 59 -6.08 -18.98 -5.27
CA ALA A 59 -5.52 -17.67 -5.58
C ALA A 59 -6.09 -17.10 -6.89
N VAL A 60 -6.18 -17.93 -7.94
CA VAL A 60 -6.80 -17.54 -9.22
C VAL A 60 -8.29 -17.22 -9.06
N ALA A 61 -9.00 -17.94 -8.19
CA ALA A 61 -10.40 -17.63 -7.89
C ALA A 61 -10.55 -16.30 -7.14
N HIS A 62 -9.70 -16.03 -6.14
CA HIS A 62 -9.67 -14.75 -5.44
C HIS A 62 -9.30 -13.57 -6.36
N GLU A 63 -8.35 -13.74 -7.27
CA GLU A 63 -7.97 -12.71 -8.23
C GLU A 63 -9.15 -12.32 -9.14
N LYS A 64 -9.95 -13.30 -9.58
CA LYS A 64 -11.17 -13.04 -10.35
C LYS A 64 -12.22 -12.26 -9.55
N ILE A 65 -12.42 -12.62 -8.28
CA ILE A 65 -13.37 -11.94 -7.38
C ILE A 65 -12.92 -10.51 -7.13
N VAL A 66 -11.64 -10.29 -6.82
CA VAL A 66 -11.07 -8.95 -6.62
C VAL A 66 -11.25 -8.10 -7.88
N ALA A 67 -10.95 -8.63 -9.07
CA ALA A 67 -11.16 -7.92 -10.32
C ALA A 67 -12.63 -7.58 -10.61
N GLU A 68 -13.58 -8.43 -10.17
CA GLU A 68 -15.02 -8.16 -10.28
C GLU A 68 -15.48 -7.08 -9.30
N TYR A 69 -14.99 -7.12 -8.05
CA TYR A 69 -15.22 -6.08 -7.06
C TYR A 69 -14.60 -4.74 -7.47
N GLU A 70 -13.39 -4.73 -8.01
CA GLU A 70 -12.74 -3.54 -8.55
C GLU A 70 -13.53 -2.96 -9.72
N LYS A 71 -14.07 -3.79 -10.62
CA LYS A 71 -14.96 -3.33 -11.69
C LYS A 71 -16.27 -2.74 -11.16
N LEU A 72 -16.85 -3.32 -10.11
CA LEU A 72 -18.07 -2.81 -9.48
C LEU A 72 -17.83 -1.48 -8.75
N MET A 73 -16.71 -1.37 -8.03
CA MET A 73 -16.29 -0.15 -7.35
C MET A 73 -15.94 0.95 -8.36
N ALA A 74 -15.19 0.63 -9.42
CA ALA A 74 -14.89 1.54 -10.52
C ALA A 74 -16.17 1.95 -11.26
N ALA A 75 -17.14 1.06 -11.46
CA ALA A 75 -18.42 1.41 -12.07
C ALA A 75 -19.26 2.33 -11.17
N ASP A 76 -19.22 2.19 -9.85
CA ASP A 76 -19.91 3.07 -8.90
C ASP A 76 -19.22 4.46 -8.83
N GLU A 77 -17.89 4.49 -8.80
CA GLU A 77 -17.08 5.72 -8.89
C GLU A 77 -17.23 6.42 -10.24
N GLU A 78 -17.20 5.68 -11.35
CA GLU A 78 -17.44 6.20 -12.70
C GLU A 78 -18.88 6.68 -12.85
N THR A 79 -19.86 6.07 -12.17
CA THR A 79 -21.25 6.54 -12.19
C THR A 79 -21.45 7.81 -11.36
N ASP A 80 -20.83 7.92 -10.18
CA ASP A 80 -20.87 9.14 -9.37
C ASP A 80 -20.06 10.27 -10.03
N HIS A 81 -18.88 9.98 -10.58
CA HIS A 81 -18.04 10.93 -11.32
C HIS A 81 -18.68 11.37 -12.65
N ARG A 82 -19.30 10.44 -13.39
CA ARG A 82 -20.06 10.77 -14.61
C ARG A 82 -21.30 11.61 -14.28
N LYS A 83 -22.02 11.32 -13.20
CA LYS A 83 -23.14 12.16 -12.75
C LYS A 83 -22.68 13.53 -12.26
N ALA A 84 -21.55 13.61 -11.56
CA ALA A 84 -20.95 14.88 -11.12
C ALA A 84 -20.51 15.73 -12.32
N THR A 85 -19.84 15.12 -13.30
CA THR A 85 -19.42 15.78 -14.55
C THR A 85 -20.59 16.12 -15.46
N GLU A 86 -21.62 15.28 -15.58
CA GLU A 86 -22.86 15.59 -16.31
C GLU A 86 -23.59 16.77 -15.67
N ARG A 87 -23.74 16.80 -14.34
CA ARG A 87 -24.32 17.94 -13.60
C ARG A 87 -23.49 19.20 -13.81
N LEU A 88 -22.16 19.10 -13.80
CA LEU A 88 -21.27 20.23 -14.06
C LEU A 88 -21.47 20.78 -15.48
N MET A 89 -21.51 19.89 -16.48
CA MET A 89 -21.70 20.22 -17.89
C MET A 89 -23.10 20.80 -18.16
N GLU A 90 -24.12 20.35 -17.42
CA GLU A 90 -25.48 20.86 -17.50
C GLU A 90 -25.61 22.28 -16.91
N ARG A 91 -24.96 22.54 -15.76
CA ARG A 91 -24.87 23.88 -15.15
C ARG A 91 -24.13 24.88 -16.05
N LEU A 92 -23.04 24.44 -16.70
CA LEU A 92 -22.31 25.22 -17.70
C LEU A 92 -23.19 25.56 -18.92
N LYS A 93 -23.96 24.60 -19.44
CA LYS A 93 -24.90 24.83 -20.55
C LYS A 93 -26.08 25.73 -20.15
N ALA A 94 -26.48 25.71 -18.89
CA ALA A 94 -27.55 26.54 -18.35
C ALA A 94 -27.15 28.01 -18.12
N GLY A 95 -25.88 28.39 -18.36
CA GLY A 95 -25.39 29.75 -18.14
C GLY A 95 -25.34 30.16 -16.67
N GLU A 96 -25.34 29.18 -15.76
CA GLU A 96 -25.22 29.41 -14.33
C GLU A 96 -23.79 29.91 -14.06
N LYS A 97 -23.65 31.16 -13.59
CA LYS A 97 -22.34 31.73 -13.28
C LYS A 97 -21.68 30.89 -12.18
N LEU A 98 -20.57 30.22 -12.50
CA LEU A 98 -19.68 29.68 -11.48
C LEU A 98 -19.20 30.85 -10.61
N THR A 99 -19.44 30.76 -9.31
CA THR A 99 -18.76 31.57 -8.30
C THR A 99 -18.03 30.57 -7.40
N ALA A 100 -16.71 30.61 -7.15
CA ALA A 100 -15.72 31.65 -7.36
C ALA A 100 -14.42 31.08 -7.99
N ARG A 101 -13.83 31.90 -8.88
CA ARG A 101 -12.63 31.69 -9.70
C ARG A 101 -12.77 30.62 -10.77
N ASP A 102 -12.92 31.11 -12.00
CA ASP A 102 -12.85 30.36 -13.25
C ASP A 102 -11.45 29.72 -13.40
N ILE A 103 -11.15 28.66 -12.64
CA ILE A 103 -9.98 27.83 -12.94
C ILE A 103 -10.30 27.17 -14.30
N PRO A 104 -9.47 27.38 -15.33
CA PRO A 104 -9.71 26.77 -16.62
C PRO A 104 -9.86 25.26 -16.44
N LEU A 105 -11.01 24.69 -16.85
CA LEU A 105 -11.34 23.27 -16.63
C LEU A 105 -10.22 22.35 -17.16
N ASP A 106 -9.54 22.77 -18.22
CA ASP A 106 -8.40 22.06 -18.80
C ASP A 106 -7.19 21.97 -17.86
N GLN A 107 -6.98 22.95 -16.98
CA GLN A 107 -5.92 22.88 -15.96
C GLN A 107 -6.26 21.90 -14.84
N ILE A 108 -7.50 21.90 -14.35
CA ILE A 108 -7.95 20.93 -13.33
C ILE A 108 -7.87 19.50 -13.88
N LEU A 109 -8.25 19.29 -15.14
CA LEU A 109 -8.11 17.99 -15.80
C LEU A 109 -6.64 17.57 -15.91
N ARG A 110 -5.73 18.47 -16.29
CA ARG A 110 -4.30 18.19 -16.32
C ARG A 110 -3.72 17.89 -14.93
N LEU A 111 -4.13 18.63 -13.91
CA LEU A 111 -3.73 18.39 -12.53
C LEU A 111 -4.18 17.01 -12.05
N ASN A 112 -5.44 16.64 -12.32
CA ASN A 112 -5.96 15.31 -12.02
C ASN A 112 -5.14 14.22 -12.71
N ASP A 113 -4.91 14.35 -14.02
CA ASP A 113 -4.12 13.39 -14.79
C ASP A 113 -2.70 13.24 -14.23
N ASP A 114 -2.07 14.35 -13.85
CA ASP A 114 -0.73 14.36 -13.29
C ASP A 114 -0.68 13.74 -11.90
N LEU A 115 -1.66 14.00 -11.03
CA LEU A 115 -1.78 13.34 -9.74
C LEU A 115 -1.93 11.84 -9.92
N VAL A 116 -2.86 11.39 -10.77
CA VAL A 116 -3.07 9.96 -11.04
C VAL A 116 -1.79 9.31 -11.58
N LYS A 117 -1.07 9.95 -12.51
CA LYS A 117 0.19 9.43 -13.06
C LYS A 117 1.25 9.23 -11.98
N VAL A 118 1.40 10.17 -11.04
CA VAL A 118 2.42 10.07 -9.99
C VAL A 118 2.16 8.85 -9.09
N PHE A 119 0.90 8.44 -8.90
CA PHE A 119 0.56 7.21 -8.17
C PHE A 119 0.79 5.96 -9.01
N VAL A 120 0.28 5.94 -10.24
CA VAL A 120 0.38 4.77 -11.13
C VAL A 120 1.83 4.44 -11.49
N GLN A 121 2.69 5.45 -11.63
CA GLN A 121 4.10 5.26 -11.98
C GLN A 121 4.99 4.90 -10.79
N ASN A 122 4.54 5.11 -9.55
CA ASN A 122 5.31 4.83 -8.34
C ASN A 122 4.57 3.86 -7.38
N PRO A 123 4.15 2.66 -7.86
CA PRO A 123 3.28 1.76 -7.10
C PRO A 123 3.95 1.17 -5.85
N ASN A 124 5.29 1.16 -5.80
CA ASN A 124 6.04 0.71 -4.62
C ASN A 124 6.13 1.77 -3.52
N GLU A 125 5.91 3.04 -3.88
CA GLU A 125 6.06 4.19 -2.98
C GLU A 125 4.72 4.76 -2.54
N MET A 126 3.68 4.62 -3.38
CA MET A 126 2.34 5.13 -3.10
C MET A 126 1.28 4.09 -3.39
N ASP A 127 0.52 3.77 -2.34
CA ASP A 127 -0.63 2.88 -2.41
C ASP A 127 -1.87 3.66 -2.81
N ILE A 128 -2.52 3.26 -3.91
CA ILE A 128 -3.74 3.87 -4.42
C ILE A 128 -4.87 3.90 -3.38
N LYS A 129 -4.86 3.00 -2.39
CA LYS A 129 -5.84 2.98 -1.29
C LYS A 129 -5.69 4.13 -0.29
N THR A 130 -4.62 4.91 -0.39
CA THR A 130 -4.32 6.02 0.52
C THR A 130 -4.68 7.39 -0.06
N MET A 131 -5.22 7.44 -1.28
CA MET A 131 -5.70 8.66 -1.90
C MET A 131 -7.00 8.43 -2.66
N GLU A 132 -7.97 9.32 -2.51
CA GLU A 132 -9.16 9.38 -3.34
C GLU A 132 -9.23 10.75 -4.01
N VAL A 133 -9.38 10.79 -5.33
CA VAL A 133 -9.47 12.02 -6.11
C VAL A 133 -10.83 12.10 -6.78
N GLN A 134 -11.54 13.20 -6.60
CA GLN A 134 -12.90 13.40 -7.09
C GLN A 134 -13.03 14.77 -7.76
N MET A 135 -13.62 14.80 -8.96
CA MET A 135 -13.97 16.04 -9.64
C MET A 135 -15.27 16.57 -9.05
N GLU A 136 -15.21 17.78 -8.52
CA GLU A 136 -16.35 18.47 -7.91
C GLU A 136 -16.69 19.74 -8.68
N SER A 137 -17.86 20.33 -8.40
CA SER A 137 -18.24 21.55 -9.12
C SER A 137 -17.39 22.78 -8.80
N GLU A 138 -16.64 22.72 -7.71
CA GLU A 138 -15.79 23.79 -7.21
C GLU A 138 -14.29 23.53 -7.49
N GLY A 139 -13.92 22.35 -8.02
CA GLY A 139 -12.53 22.00 -8.31
C GLY A 139 -12.24 20.51 -8.16
N LEU A 140 -11.03 20.19 -7.69
CA LEU A 140 -10.57 18.83 -7.47
C LEU A 140 -10.49 18.54 -5.97
N LEU A 141 -11.29 17.58 -5.48
CA LEU A 141 -11.20 17.10 -4.10
C LEU A 141 -10.18 15.96 -4.02
N ILE A 142 -9.16 16.13 -3.19
CA ILE A 142 -8.12 15.13 -2.95
C ILE A 142 -8.19 14.74 -1.47
N ASN A 143 -8.64 13.53 -1.16
CA ASN A 143 -8.59 12.99 0.19
C ASN A 143 -7.33 12.13 0.36
N ILE A 144 -6.53 12.43 1.37
CA ILE A 144 -5.35 11.66 1.75
C ILE A 144 -5.71 10.84 2.99
N LEU A 145 -5.89 9.55 2.80
CA LEU A 145 -6.51 8.65 3.76
C LEU A 145 -5.48 7.96 4.64
N ASN A 146 -5.74 7.92 5.94
CA ASN A 146 -4.98 7.07 6.84
C ASN A 146 -5.48 5.61 6.76
N ASN A 147 -4.81 4.82 5.92
CA ASN A 147 -5.06 3.39 5.79
C ASN A 147 -4.33 2.62 6.91
N PRO A 148 -4.99 1.70 7.65
CA PRO A 148 -4.32 0.86 8.65
C PRO A 148 -3.08 0.11 8.16
N ASP A 149 -3.07 -0.35 6.90
CA ASP A 149 -1.94 -1.11 6.34
C ASP A 149 -0.75 -0.21 5.95
N LYS A 150 -1.05 1.07 5.69
CA LYS A 150 -0.11 2.11 5.23
C LYS A 150 -0.48 3.44 5.89
N PRO A 151 -0.24 3.60 7.20
CA PRO A 151 -0.66 4.79 7.92
C PRO A 151 0.15 6.00 7.45
N ILE A 152 -0.53 7.12 7.23
CA ILE A 152 0.11 8.40 6.87
C ILE A 152 0.50 9.20 8.13
N PHE A 153 -0.22 9.00 9.23
CA PHE A 153 0.09 9.57 10.54
C PHE A 153 0.68 8.52 11.48
N LYS A 154 1.62 8.92 12.33
CA LYS A 154 2.10 8.05 13.41
C LYS A 154 0.97 7.74 14.37
N GLU A 155 0.98 6.52 14.90
CA GLU A 155 -0.03 6.07 15.85
C GLU A 155 -0.06 6.98 17.09
N GLY A 156 -1.27 7.37 17.52
CA GLY A 156 -1.48 8.29 18.64
C GLY A 156 -1.06 9.74 18.38
N SER A 157 -0.54 10.07 17.19
CA SER A 157 -0.14 11.43 16.87
C SER A 157 -1.30 12.26 16.32
N ALA A 158 -1.33 13.52 16.75
CA ALA A 158 -2.22 14.52 16.19
C ALA A 158 -1.90 14.76 14.71
N ALA A 159 -0.63 15.01 14.36
CA ALA A 159 -0.25 15.43 13.00
C ALA A 159 1.14 14.95 12.55
N GLU A 160 1.87 14.17 13.35
CA GLU A 160 3.17 13.66 12.94
C GLU A 160 3.01 12.59 11.86
N LEU A 161 3.71 12.79 10.73
CA LEU A 161 3.63 11.86 9.60
C LEU A 161 4.58 10.68 9.77
N THR A 162 4.17 9.54 9.24
CA THR A 162 5.08 8.42 8.96
C THR A 162 6.02 8.79 7.81
N GLU A 163 7.06 7.98 7.58
CA GLU A 163 7.92 8.13 6.39
C GLU A 163 7.09 8.01 5.10
N TYR A 164 6.16 7.06 5.07
CA TYR A 164 5.20 6.89 3.98
C TYR A 164 4.33 8.13 3.78
N GLY A 165 3.74 8.66 4.86
CA GLY A 165 2.93 9.88 4.81
C GLY A 165 3.72 11.06 4.25
N GLN A 166 5.00 11.22 4.63
CA GLN A 166 5.86 12.25 4.07
C GLN A 166 6.05 12.10 2.56
N VAL A 167 6.27 10.89 2.06
CA VAL A 167 6.38 10.62 0.60
C VAL A 167 5.08 11.02 -0.11
N VAL A 168 3.92 10.60 0.40
CA VAL A 168 2.61 10.92 -0.18
C VAL A 168 2.37 12.42 -0.25
N PHE A 169 2.50 13.13 0.87
CA PHE A 169 2.28 14.58 0.90
C PHE A 169 3.29 15.34 0.03
N ASN A 170 4.55 14.91 0.00
CA ASN A 170 5.57 15.54 -0.84
C ASN A 170 5.20 15.42 -2.33
N ASN A 171 4.82 14.23 -2.79
CA ASN A 171 4.49 13.99 -4.20
C ASN A 171 3.25 14.77 -4.66
N ILE A 172 2.23 14.86 -3.80
CA ILE A 172 1.04 15.68 -4.05
C ILE A 172 1.44 17.16 -4.11
N ALA A 173 2.22 17.63 -3.15
CA ALA A 173 2.67 19.02 -3.09
C ALA A 173 3.46 19.43 -4.35
N TRP A 174 4.44 18.62 -4.75
CA TRP A 174 5.20 18.82 -5.99
C TRP A 174 4.30 18.87 -7.23
N THR A 175 3.20 18.12 -7.22
CA THR A 175 2.27 18.11 -8.35
C THR A 175 1.43 19.38 -8.39
N ILE A 176 0.91 19.82 -7.24
CA ILE A 176 0.14 21.07 -7.12
C ILE A 176 1.02 22.28 -7.46
N ALA A 177 2.26 22.32 -6.97
CA ALA A 177 3.20 23.43 -7.18
C ALA A 177 3.59 23.69 -8.65
N ARG A 178 3.22 22.80 -9.59
CA ARG A 178 3.42 23.01 -11.03
C ARG A 178 2.33 23.86 -11.67
N TYR A 179 1.30 24.23 -10.91
CA TYR A 179 0.15 24.97 -11.37
C TYR A 179 0.00 26.22 -10.49
N ASP A 180 0.03 27.41 -11.10
CA ASP A 180 -0.01 28.69 -10.36
C ASP A 180 -1.45 29.14 -10.02
N ASP A 181 -2.43 28.68 -10.80
CA ASP A 181 -3.82 29.15 -10.74
C ASP A 181 -4.71 28.45 -9.69
N PRO A 182 -4.58 27.12 -9.42
CA PRO A 182 -5.43 26.46 -8.44
C PRO A 182 -5.23 27.05 -7.05
N LEU A 183 -6.35 27.33 -6.39
CA LEU A 183 -6.36 27.65 -4.98
C LEU A 183 -6.52 26.39 -4.17
N VAL A 184 -5.84 26.37 -3.03
CA VAL A 184 -5.77 25.22 -2.16
C VAL A 184 -6.53 25.52 -0.88
N GLU A 185 -7.52 24.68 -0.60
CA GLU A 185 -8.12 24.55 0.72
C GLU A 185 -7.60 23.29 1.37
N VAL A 186 -7.18 23.38 2.63
CA VAL A 186 -6.68 22.24 3.39
C VAL A 186 -7.64 21.98 4.55
N GLU A 187 -8.30 20.83 4.52
CA GLU A 187 -9.18 20.39 5.59
C GLU A 187 -8.53 19.24 6.36
N GLY A 188 -8.79 19.15 7.66
CA GLY A 188 -8.31 18.06 8.49
C GLY A 188 -9.49 17.41 9.20
N HIS A 189 -9.43 16.08 9.33
CA HIS A 189 -10.51 15.28 9.89
C HIS A 189 -9.98 14.21 10.84
N THR A 190 -10.81 13.82 11.79
CA THR A 190 -10.59 12.66 12.66
C THR A 190 -11.74 11.67 12.51
N ALA A 191 -11.46 10.39 12.74
CA ALA A 191 -12.51 9.39 12.88
C ALA A 191 -13.25 9.58 14.21
N THR A 192 -14.50 9.10 14.32
CA THR A 192 -15.19 9.10 15.63
C THR A 192 -14.46 8.24 16.67
N SER A 193 -13.70 7.25 16.21
CA SER A 193 -12.83 6.37 17.00
C SER A 193 -11.48 6.99 17.36
N TYR A 194 -11.12 8.17 16.83
CA TYR A 194 -9.90 8.84 17.20
C TYR A 194 -9.90 9.10 18.71
N PRO A 195 -8.79 8.75 19.42
CA PRO A 195 -8.75 8.87 20.87
C PRO A 195 -8.82 10.34 21.29
N GLY A 196 -9.38 10.55 22.49
CA GLY A 196 -9.44 11.88 23.11
C GLY A 196 -10.83 12.49 23.15
N ASP A 197 -10.94 13.57 23.91
CA ASP A 197 -12.17 14.32 24.10
C ASP A 197 -12.53 15.16 22.84
N PRO A 198 -13.74 15.76 22.78
CA PRO A 198 -14.13 16.57 21.63
C PRO A 198 -13.15 17.70 21.29
N GLY A 199 -12.54 18.35 22.29
CA GLY A 199 -11.55 19.41 22.10
C GLY A 199 -10.28 18.87 21.45
N GLU A 200 -9.77 17.75 21.95
CA GLU A 200 -8.58 17.09 21.40
C GLU A 200 -8.79 16.65 19.94
N LYS A 201 -10.01 16.26 19.56
CA LYS A 201 -10.33 15.97 18.15
C LYS A 201 -10.30 17.21 17.27
N TRP A 202 -10.81 18.35 17.75
CA TRP A 202 -10.71 19.62 17.04
C TRP A 202 -9.25 20.05 16.88
N ASP A 203 -8.47 19.96 17.95
CA ASP A 203 -7.05 20.28 17.95
C ASP A 203 -6.27 19.39 17.00
N ALA A 204 -6.48 18.06 17.06
CA ALA A 204 -5.81 17.12 16.17
C ALA A 204 -6.14 17.37 14.71
N SER A 205 -7.42 17.54 14.37
CA SER A 205 -7.85 17.81 12.99
C SER A 205 -7.26 19.13 12.45
N THR A 206 -7.21 20.17 13.30
CA THR A 206 -6.62 21.47 12.94
C THR A 206 -5.11 21.38 12.75
N GLN A 207 -4.42 20.64 13.63
CA GLN A 207 -2.98 20.39 13.50
C GLN A 207 -2.64 19.61 12.23
N ARG A 208 -3.46 18.63 11.82
CA ARG A 208 -3.27 17.91 10.55
C ARG A 208 -3.36 18.84 9.35
N ALA A 209 -4.40 19.67 9.31
CA ALA A 209 -4.58 20.63 8.23
C ALA A 209 -3.40 21.62 8.16
N HIS A 210 -2.95 22.12 9.31
CA HIS A 210 -1.76 22.97 9.38
C HIS A 210 -0.49 22.25 8.91
N LYS A 211 -0.29 20.99 9.30
CA LYS A 211 0.89 20.22 8.89
C LYS A 211 0.91 19.97 7.39
N ALA A 212 -0.25 19.67 6.80
CA ALA A 212 -0.39 19.52 5.36
C ALA A 212 -0.08 20.85 4.64
N ARG A 213 -0.63 21.99 5.09
CA ARG A 213 -0.26 23.33 4.58
C ARG A 213 1.25 23.55 4.62
N GLU A 214 1.89 23.27 5.76
CA GLU A 214 3.34 23.44 5.92
C GLU A 214 4.13 22.66 4.87
N ILE A 215 3.75 21.41 4.61
CA ILE A 215 4.42 20.56 3.61
C ILE A 215 4.19 21.08 2.20
N LEU A 216 2.94 21.44 1.86
CA LEU A 216 2.60 22.02 0.57
C LEU A 216 3.50 23.22 0.26
N MET A 217 3.61 24.16 1.20
CA MET A 217 4.43 25.36 1.05
C MET A 217 5.92 25.06 0.96
N ASN A 218 6.42 24.15 1.80
CA ASN A 218 7.82 23.73 1.75
C ASN A 218 8.21 23.05 0.43
N LYS A 219 7.23 22.63 -0.38
CA LYS A 219 7.43 22.00 -1.69
C LYS A 219 7.00 22.88 -2.87
N GLY A 220 6.79 24.17 -2.65
CA GLY A 220 6.62 25.16 -3.71
C GLY A 220 5.19 25.59 -3.98
N VAL A 221 4.20 25.16 -3.18
CA VAL A 221 2.87 25.78 -3.23
C VAL A 221 2.99 27.17 -2.60
N GLU A 222 2.69 28.21 -3.36
CA GLU A 222 2.83 29.59 -2.90
C GLU A 222 1.85 29.91 -1.77
N GLU A 223 2.25 30.77 -0.84
CA GLU A 223 1.38 31.16 0.28
C GLU A 223 0.06 31.78 -0.20
N THR A 224 0.10 32.45 -1.35
CA THR A 224 -1.08 33.07 -1.98
C THR A 224 -2.06 32.06 -2.57
N GLN A 225 -1.62 30.82 -2.82
CA GLN A 225 -2.50 29.74 -3.31
C GLN A 225 -3.31 29.13 -2.18
N VAL A 226 -2.79 29.06 -0.95
CA VAL A 226 -3.51 28.49 0.20
C VAL A 226 -4.49 29.51 0.77
N ILE A 227 -5.79 29.33 0.51
CA ILE A 227 -6.83 30.29 0.91
C ILE A 227 -7.57 29.91 2.19
N LYS A 228 -7.49 28.64 2.61
CA LYS A 228 -8.21 28.13 3.77
C LYS A 228 -7.48 26.96 4.41
N VAL A 229 -7.44 26.95 5.74
CA VAL A 229 -7.04 25.81 6.56
C VAL A 229 -8.08 25.60 7.65
N ALA A 230 -8.64 24.40 7.75
CA ALA A 230 -9.72 24.11 8.70
C ALA A 230 -9.61 22.70 9.29
N GLY A 231 -9.89 22.55 10.58
CA GLY A 231 -10.14 21.26 11.21
C GLY A 231 -11.65 21.04 11.38
N TYR A 232 -12.13 19.81 11.20
CA TYR A 232 -13.55 19.45 11.33
C TYR A 232 -13.82 18.36 12.37
N ALA A 233 -12.81 17.95 13.13
CA ALA A 233 -12.89 16.82 14.06
C ALA A 233 -13.57 15.61 13.38
N ASP A 234 -14.50 14.98 14.09
CA ASP A 234 -15.27 13.81 13.64
C ASP A 234 -16.64 14.15 13.04
N LYS A 235 -16.87 15.41 12.64
CA LYS A 235 -18.18 15.89 12.18
C LYS A 235 -18.48 15.65 10.71
N ARG A 236 -17.47 15.26 9.92
CA ARG A 236 -17.57 15.03 8.48
C ARG A 236 -16.96 13.67 8.08
N PRO A 237 -17.56 12.54 8.50
CA PRO A 237 -17.14 11.22 8.06
C PRO A 237 -17.42 11.03 6.56
N LEU A 238 -16.66 10.15 5.90
CA LEU A 238 -16.87 9.84 4.50
C LEU A 238 -18.19 9.06 4.28
N PRO A 239 -19.00 9.38 3.25
CA PRO A 239 -20.37 8.86 3.09
C PRO A 239 -20.50 7.33 2.96
N LYS A 240 -19.46 6.65 2.47
CA LYS A 240 -19.44 5.20 2.19
C LYS A 240 -18.57 4.42 3.19
N ARG A 241 -18.22 5.00 4.33
CA ARG A 241 -17.35 4.36 5.34
C ARG A 241 -17.95 4.48 6.75
N PRO A 242 -17.72 3.48 7.63
CA PRO A 242 -18.09 3.61 9.03
C PRO A 242 -17.47 4.87 9.65
N PRO A 243 -18.19 5.67 10.48
CA PRO A 243 -17.65 6.89 11.08
C PRO A 243 -16.35 6.68 11.88
N GLY A 244 -16.18 5.50 12.47
CA GLY A 244 -14.97 5.11 13.22
C GLY A 244 -13.86 4.50 12.38
N ALA A 245 -13.98 4.45 11.05
CA ALA A 245 -12.96 3.88 10.18
C ALA A 245 -11.67 4.72 10.19
N GLY A 246 -10.50 4.06 10.15
CA GLY A 246 -9.19 4.72 10.19
C GLY A 246 -9.02 5.76 9.08
N GLN A 247 -9.62 5.53 7.92
CA GLN A 247 -9.61 6.42 6.76
C GLN A 247 -10.32 7.76 6.99
N ASN A 248 -11.14 7.90 8.04
CA ASN A 248 -11.70 9.20 8.42
C ASN A 248 -10.67 10.08 9.17
N ASN A 249 -9.54 9.51 9.60
CA ASN A 249 -8.37 10.29 10.00
C ASN A 249 -7.62 10.74 8.73
N ARG A 250 -8.13 11.77 8.07
CA ARG A 250 -7.64 12.21 6.77
C ARG A 250 -7.32 13.69 6.76
N VAL A 251 -6.62 14.09 5.71
CA VAL A 251 -6.54 15.46 5.22
C VAL A 251 -7.23 15.48 3.88
#